data_AF-A0A7V1RI16-F1
#
_entry.id   AF-A0A7V1RI16-F1
#
_cell.length_a   1.000
_cell.length_b   1.000
_cell.length_c   1.000
_cell.angle_alpha   90.00
_cell.angle_beta   90.00
_cell.angle_gamma   90.00
#
_symmetry.space_group_name_H-M   'P 1'
#
loop_
_entity.id
_entity.type
_entity.pdbx_description
1 polymer ?
#
loop_
_entity_poly.entity_id
_entity_poly.type
_entity_poly.pdbx_seq_one_letter_code
_entity_poly.pdbx_strand_id
1 'polypeptide(L)' 'MRMLDARTQVLLSREQRERLERLAAERGVSVGALIREAIDRYLPPRSRSPEEALAAIRHLSLPVDDWERIEAEIIRGATP' A
#
# COMPACT_ATOMS: atom_id res chain seq x y z
N MET A 1 -0.25 -0.05 14.90
CA MET A 1 -1.71 -0.10 15.20
C MET A 1 -2.38 1.00 14.39
N ARG A 2 -3.38 0.72 13.54
CA ARG A 2 -4.11 1.80 12.83
C ARG A 2 -5.12 2.42 13.79
N MET A 3 -5.16 3.74 13.89
CA MET A 3 -6.19 4.46 14.64
C MET A 3 -7.52 4.37 13.88
N LEU A 4 -8.61 4.05 14.58
CA LEU A 4 -9.96 4.01 14.01
C LEU A 4 -10.74 5.20 14.57
N ASP A 5 -11.21 6.09 13.71
CA ASP A 5 -11.81 7.38 14.06
C ASP A 5 -13.27 7.53 13.59
N ALA A 6 -13.66 6.83 12.52
CA ALA A 6 -15.01 6.86 11.96
C ALA A 6 -15.79 5.54 12.21
N ARG A 7 -17.09 5.67 12.53
CA ARG A 7 -18.02 4.53 12.67
C ARG A 7 -19.00 4.51 11.50
N THR A 8 -19.07 3.37 10.82
CA THR A 8 -20.06 3.09 9.77
C THR A 8 -20.94 1.93 10.21
N GLN A 9 -22.26 2.06 10.06
CA GLN A 9 -23.22 1.00 10.32
C GLN A 9 -23.82 0.51 9.00
N VAL A 10 -23.74 -0.80 8.75
CA VAL A 10 -24.26 -1.46 7.55
C VAL A 10 -25.13 -2.63 7.99
N LEU A 11 -26.35 -2.71 7.45
CA LEU A 11 -27.21 -3.87 7.64
C LEU A 11 -26.75 -4.99 6.70
N LEU A 12 -26.56 -6.18 7.26
CA LEU A 12 -26.18 -7.38 6.52
C LEU A 12 -27.33 -8.39 6.56
N SER A 13 -27.41 -9.26 5.55
CA SER A 13 -28.27 -10.43 5.66
C SER A 13 -27.78 -11.32 6.81
N ARG A 14 -28.69 -12.14 7.35
CA ARG A 14 -28.35 -13.10 8.41
C ARG A 14 -27.21 -14.02 7.97
N GLU A 15 -27.29 -14.55 6.75
CA GLU A 15 -26.28 -15.44 6.17
C GLU A 15 -24.91 -14.75 6.06
N GLN A 16 -24.86 -13.50 5.57
CA GLN A 16 -23.62 -12.74 5.47
C GLN A 16 -22.98 -12.53 6.85
N ARG A 17 -23.80 -12.20 7.86
CA ARG A 17 -23.32 -12.01 9.23
C ARG A 17 -22.74 -13.30 9.81
N GLU A 18 -23.45 -14.42 9.67
CA GLU A 18 -22.99 -15.72 10.16
C GLU A 18 -21.69 -16.17 9.49
N ARG A 19 -21.56 -15.95 8.16
CA ARG A 19 -20.33 -16.25 7.43
C ARG A 19 -19.14 -15.44 7.93
N LEU A 20 -19.34 -14.16 8.20
CA LEU A 20 -18.29 -13.29 8.76
C LEU A 20 -17.88 -13.72 10.17
N GLU A 21 -18.85 -14.07 11.02
CA GLU A 21 -18.56 -14.52 12.40
C GLU A 21 -17.78 -15.83 12.42
N ARG A 22 -18.15 -16.80 11.58
CA ARG A 22 -17.39 -18.06 11.44
C ARG A 22 -15.95 -17.80 11.01
N LEU A 23 -15.75 -17.03 9.94
CA LEU A 23 -14.39 -16.74 9.45
C LEU A 23 -13.57 -15.93 10.46
N ALA A 24 -14.20 -15.02 11.20
CA ALA A 24 -13.56 -14.23 12.24
C ALA A 24 -13.06 -15.13 13.37
N ALA A 25 -13.90 -16.07 13.82
CA ALA A 25 -13.56 -17.05 14.83
C ALA A 25 -12.44 -17.99 14.37
N GLU A 26 -12.53 -18.53 13.15
CA GLU A 26 -11.51 -19.39 12.55
C GLU A 26 -10.12 -18.72 12.48
N ARG A 27 -10.10 -17.41 12.20
CA ARG A 27 -8.85 -16.62 12.09
C ARG A 27 -8.40 -15.97 13.40
N GLY A 28 -9.20 -16.06 14.47
CA GLY A 28 -8.91 -15.37 15.74
C GLY A 28 -8.87 -13.84 15.62
N VAL A 29 -9.68 -13.25 14.73
CA VAL A 29 -9.76 -11.80 14.50
C VAL A 29 -11.20 -11.29 14.70
N SER A 30 -11.37 -9.98 14.85
CA SER A 30 -12.71 -9.39 14.88
C SER A 30 -13.38 -9.38 13.51
N VAL A 31 -14.72 -9.43 13.47
CA VAL A 31 -15.50 -9.20 12.23
C VAL A 31 -15.14 -7.87 11.57
N GLY A 32 -14.91 -6.81 12.37
CA GLY A 32 -14.48 -5.51 11.86
C GLY A 32 -13.12 -5.56 11.17
N ALA A 33 -12.19 -6.43 11.60
CA ALA A 33 -10.91 -6.61 10.92
C ALA A 33 -11.09 -7.24 9.53
N LEU A 34 -11.97 -8.25 9.40
CA LEU A 34 -12.30 -8.85 8.10
C LEU A 34 -12.96 -7.86 7.15
N ILE A 35 -13.92 -7.07 7.65
CA ILE A 35 -14.60 -6.05 6.82
C ILE A 35 -13.57 -5.02 6.32
N ARG A 36 -12.67 -4.55 7.20
CA ARG A 36 -11.60 -3.63 6.78
C ARG A 36 -10.65 -4.26 5.76
N GLU A 37 -10.27 -5.53 5.92
CA GLU A 37 -9.46 -6.25 4.94
C GLU A 37 -10.16 -6.35 3.58
N ALA A 38 -11.47 -6.64 3.58
CA ALA A 38 -12.27 -6.69 2.35
C ALA A 38 -12.37 -5.32 1.69
N ILE A 39 -12.53 -4.25 2.48
CA ILE A 39 -12.51 -2.86 1.99
C ILE A 39 -11.15 -2.53 1.38
N ASP A 40 -10.03 -2.80 2.06
CA ASP A 40 -8.68 -2.54 1.55
C ASP A 40 -8.41 -3.31 0.25
N ARG A 41 -8.97 -4.52 0.09
CA ARG A 41 -8.86 -5.30 -1.16
C ARG A 41 -9.70 -4.72 -2.29
N TYR A 42 -10.90 -4.22 -1.98
CA TYR A 42 -11.81 -3.65 -2.96
C TYR A 42 -11.41 -2.23 -3.37
N LEU A 43 -10.90 -1.46 -2.42
CA LEU A 43 -10.34 -0.11 -2.55
C LEU A 43 -8.86 -0.17 -2.20
N PRO A 44 -8.02 -0.77 -3.06
CA PRO A 44 -6.59 -0.78 -2.82
C PRO A 44 -6.11 0.66 -2.59
N PRO A 45 -5.15 0.87 -1.66
CA PRO A 45 -4.56 2.20 -1.49
C PRO A 45 -4.13 2.67 -2.87
N ARG A 46 -4.46 3.92 -3.21
CA ARG A 46 -4.01 4.49 -4.47
C ARG A 46 -2.50 4.24 -4.57
N SER A 47 -2.09 3.43 -5.54
CA SER A 47 -0.72 3.47 -6.02
C SER A 47 -0.43 4.94 -6.28
N ARG A 48 0.68 5.47 -5.76
CA ARG A 48 1.08 6.84 -6.10
C ARG A 48 0.92 6.99 -7.59
N SER A 49 0.22 8.05 -8.02
CA SER A 49 0.16 8.30 -9.44
C SER A 49 1.59 8.47 -9.96
N PRO A 50 1.88 8.19 -11.25
CA PRO A 50 3.21 8.43 -11.80
C PRO A 50 3.75 9.83 -11.46
N GLU A 51 2.86 10.83 -11.39
CA GLU A 51 3.17 12.20 -11.01
C GLU A 51 3.54 12.34 -9.53
N GLU A 52 2.82 11.69 -8.61
CA GLU A 52 3.13 11.66 -7.18
C GLU A 52 4.42 10.89 -6.88
N ALA A 53 4.67 9.79 -7.59
CA ALA A 53 5.91 9.03 -7.50
C ALA A 53 7.09 9.86 -8.00
N LEU A 54 6.93 10.55 -9.13
CA LEU A 54 7.96 11.42 -9.70
C LEU A 54 8.22 12.65 -8.84
N ALA A 55 7.20 13.24 -8.20
CA ALA A 55 7.38 14.30 -7.23
C ALA A 55 8.19 13.85 -6.00
N ALA A 56 7.91 12.65 -5.48
CA ALA A 56 8.69 12.07 -4.39
C ALA A 56 10.16 11.81 -4.78
N ILE A 57 10.42 11.34 -6.02
CA ILE A 57 11.77 11.14 -6.54
C ILE A 57 12.52 12.48 -6.69
N ARG A 58 11.87 13.51 -7.23
CA ARG A 58 12.49 14.85 -7.38
C ARG A 58 12.88 15.50 -6.05
N HIS A 59 12.16 15.20 -4.97
CA HIS A 59 12.49 15.70 -3.64
C HIS A 59 13.57 14.92 -2.92
N LEU A 60 13.95 13.74 -3.41
CA LEU A 60 15.19 13.13 -2.99
C LEU A 60 16.32 13.98 -3.59
N SER A 61 16.87 14.89 -2.79
CA SER A 61 18.19 15.48 -3.05
C SER A 61 19.25 14.39 -2.90
N LEU A 62 19.25 13.45 -3.85
CA LEU A 62 20.32 12.50 -3.98
C LEU A 62 21.56 13.29 -4.36
N PRO A 63 22.69 13.08 -3.67
CA PRO A 63 23.97 13.57 -4.15
C PRO A 63 24.22 12.87 -5.49
N VAL A 64 23.98 13.60 -6.58
CA VAL A 64 24.38 13.17 -7.91
C VAL A 64 25.79 13.71 -8.07
N ASP A 65 26.77 12.80 -8.18
CA ASP A 65 28.14 13.16 -8.56
C ASP A 65 28.15 13.88 -9.91
N ASP A 66 29.26 14.55 -10.21
CA ASP A 66 29.44 15.25 -11.48
C ASP A 66 29.15 14.34 -12.69
N TRP A 67 28.43 14.87 -13.69
CA TRP A 67 27.92 14.07 -14.81
C TRP A 67 29.06 13.35 -15.54
N GLU A 68 30.16 14.06 -15.75
CA GLU A 68 31.39 13.60 -16.38
C GLU A 68 31.99 12.38 -15.67
N ARG A 69 31.87 12.33 -14.34
CA ARG A 69 32.36 11.21 -13.53
C ARG A 69 31.45 9.99 -13.67
N ILE A 70 30.14 10.19 -13.56
CA ILE A 70 29.14 9.11 -13.68
C ILE A 70 29.21 8.48 -15.07
N GLU A 71 29.31 9.29 -16.12
CA GLU A 71 29.44 8.83 -17.50
C GLU A 71 30.71 7.98 -17.69
N ALA A 72 31.85 8.43 -17.17
CA ALA A 72 33.10 7.70 -17.25
C ALA A 72 33.07 6.35 -16.50
N GLU A 73 32.39 6.26 -15.36
CA GLU A 73 32.22 5.02 -14.60
C GLU A 73 31.30 4.02 -15.34
N ILE A 74 30.21 4.49 -15.94
CA ILE A 74 29.29 3.66 -16.74
C ILE A 74 30.01 3.09 -17.97
N ILE A 75 30.71 3.93 -18.74
CA ILE A 75 31.46 3.49 -19.92
C ILE A 75 32.53 2.46 -19.54
N ARG A 76 33.24 2.69 -18.43
CA ARG A 76 34.26 1.76 -17.92
C ARG A 76 33.66 0.42 -17.51
N GLY A 77 32.50 0.41 -16.84
CA GLY A 77 31.81 -0.81 -16.42
C GLY A 77 31.12 -1.57 -17.57
N ALA A 78 30.79 -0.89 -18.67
CA ALA A 78 30.20 -1.48 -19.87
C ALA A 78 31.23 -2.08 -20.84
N THR A 79 32.52 -1.85 -20.59
CA THR A 79 33.60 -2.46 -21.36
C THR A 79 34.06 -3.74 -20.64
N PRO A 80 33.98 -4.93 -21.28
CA PRO A 80 34.34 -6.21 -20.65
C PRO A 80 35.84 -6.33 -20.35
#